data_AF-A0A5J5IRC9-F1
#
_entry.id   AF-A0A5J5IRC9-F1
#
_cell.length_a   1.000
_cell.length_b   1.000
_cell.length_c   1.000
_cell.angle_alpha   90.00
_cell.angle_beta   90.00
_cell.angle_gamma   90.00
#
_symmetry.space_group_name_H-M   'P 1'
#
loop_
_entity.id
_entity.type
_entity.pdbx_description
1 polymer ?
#
loop_
_entity_poly.entity_id
_entity_poly.type
_entity_poly.pdbx_seq_one_letter_code
_entity_poly.pdbx_strand_id
1 'polypeptide(L)'
;MHFLDTTPTNAQPVNPLLQFFAEYGLLIILALLIVFMFYSQRRRAQRMKAEQAEKAKQLLPGAKVLLQGGFYGTIVAYDGEDLSKSAIVELAPGVEVEVHSQAVLRVVDPTEGSLTEDEYIEAEEHHDEYVADVEQGLITSVSDDEARAKAAERTDKDDKHQA
;
A
#
# COMPACT_ATOMS: atom_id res chain seq x y z
N MET A 1 46.22 -1.82 68.75
CA MET A 1 46.52 -2.04 67.33
C MET A 1 45.54 -1.26 66.49
N HIS A 2 46.10 -0.31 65.75
CA HIS A 2 45.68 0.46 64.58
C HIS A 2 44.21 0.42 64.06
N PHE A 3 43.60 1.61 64.12
CA PHE A 3 42.78 2.34 63.14
C PHE A 3 41.66 1.61 62.37
N LEU A 4 40.42 1.93 62.75
CA LEU A 4 39.25 1.92 61.87
C LEU A 4 39.39 3.12 60.93
N ASP A 5 39.76 2.87 59.68
CA ASP A 5 39.75 3.88 58.62
C ASP A 5 38.29 4.11 58.21
N THR A 6 37.64 5.11 58.80
CA THR A 6 36.38 5.64 58.28
C THR A 6 36.72 6.46 57.04
N THR A 7 36.63 5.83 55.88
CA THR A 7 36.70 6.55 54.61
C THR A 7 35.60 7.62 54.61
N PRO A 8 35.91 8.91 54.37
CA PRO A 8 34.86 9.88 54.17
C PRO A 8 34.12 9.49 52.90
N THR A 9 32.85 9.12 53.05
CA THR A 9 31.91 9.03 51.93
C THR A 9 31.95 10.38 51.22
N ASN A 10 32.63 10.40 50.08
CA ASN A 10 32.72 11.54 49.19
C ASN A 10 31.31 11.75 48.62
N ALA A 11 30.53 12.60 49.29
CA ALA A 11 29.23 13.05 48.82
C ALA A 11 29.45 14.01 47.66
N GLN A 12 29.70 13.45 46.48
CA GLN A 12 29.74 14.23 45.26
C GLN A 12 28.41 14.95 45.09
N PRO A 13 28.39 16.25 44.73
CA PRO A 13 27.17 16.91 44.35
C PRO A 13 26.66 16.24 43.08
N VAL A 14 25.74 15.31 43.23
CA VAL A 14 25.01 14.71 42.12
C VAL A 14 24.24 15.85 41.46
N ASN A 15 24.69 16.23 40.28
CA ASN A 15 24.09 17.34 39.55
C ASN A 15 22.60 17.03 39.36
N PRO A 16 21.67 17.86 39.88
CA PRO A 16 20.24 17.57 39.83
C PRO A 16 19.76 17.40 38.39
N LEU A 17 20.37 18.17 37.48
CA LEU A 17 20.17 18.05 36.03
C LEU A 17 20.42 16.61 35.53
N LEU A 18 21.49 15.94 35.94
CA LEU A 18 21.78 14.56 35.53
C LEU A 18 20.80 13.55 36.13
N GLN A 19 20.25 13.81 37.32
CA GLN A 19 19.22 12.96 37.93
C GLN A 19 17.91 13.04 37.14
N PHE A 20 17.51 14.24 36.70
CA PHE A 20 16.36 14.39 35.81
C PHE A 20 16.54 13.64 34.48
N PHE A 21 17.75 13.65 33.91
CA PHE A 21 18.04 12.83 32.73
C PHE A 21 18.12 11.33 33.02
N ALA A 22 18.54 10.91 34.21
CA ALA A 22 18.54 9.48 34.57
C ALA A 22 17.12 8.93 34.81
N GLU A 23 16.25 9.72 35.43
CA GLU A 23 14.90 9.32 35.79
C GLU A 23 13.88 9.55 34.66
N TYR A 24 14.03 10.64 33.90
CA TYR A 24 13.11 11.01 32.82
C TYR A 24 13.75 10.96 31.43
N GLY A 25 15.05 10.73 31.30
CA GLY A 25 15.73 10.74 30.00
C GLY A 25 15.22 9.66 29.05
N LEU A 26 14.90 8.46 29.56
CA LEU A 26 14.29 7.41 28.74
C LEU A 26 12.91 7.84 28.22
N LEU A 27 12.10 8.48 29.07
CA LEU A 27 10.78 8.98 28.70
C LEU A 27 10.87 10.15 27.71
N ILE A 28 11.84 11.05 27.89
CA ILE A 28 12.10 12.18 26.97
C ILE A 28 12.57 11.67 25.61
N ILE A 29 13.48 10.69 25.56
CA ILE A 29 13.95 10.08 24.31
C ILE A 29 12.81 9.34 23.60
N LEU A 30 11.99 8.59 24.35
CA LEU A 30 10.81 7.91 23.80
C LEU A 30 9.78 8.91 23.23
N ALA A 31 9.50 10.00 23.94
CA ALA A 31 8.59 11.04 23.47
C ALA A 31 9.12 11.72 22.19
N LEU A 32 10.42 11.99 22.12
CA LEU A 32 11.06 12.55 20.92
C LEU A 32 10.98 11.59 19.72
N LEU A 33 11.20 10.29 19.94
CA LEU A 33 11.06 9.27 18.90
C LEU A 33 9.62 9.16 18.38
N ILE A 34 8.62 9.18 19.27
CA ILE A 34 7.21 9.13 18.87
C ILE A 34 6.82 10.37 18.07
N VAL A 35 7.23 11.57 18.51
CA VAL A 35 6.96 12.82 17.79
C VAL A 35 7.67 12.84 16.44
N PHE A 36 8.92 12.37 16.38
CA PHE A 36 9.69 12.26 15.14
C PHE A 36 9.05 11.27 14.17
N MET A 37 8.63 10.11 14.65
CA MET A 37 7.90 9.11 13.85
C MET A 37 6.61 9.70 13.32
N PHE A 38 5.79 10.33 14.17
CA PHE A 38 4.53 10.93 13.75
C PHE A 38 4.71 12.06 12.74
N TYR A 39 5.74 12.89 12.90
CA TYR A 39 6.09 13.94 11.93
C TYR A 39 6.56 13.36 10.60
N SER A 40 7.40 12.33 10.62
CA SER A 40 7.90 11.63 9.43
C SER A 40 6.79 10.89 8.69
N GLN A 41 5.89 10.21 9.42
CA GLN A 41 4.76 9.47 8.88
C GLN A 41 3.70 10.40 8.31
N ARG A 42 3.43 11.56 8.94
CA ARG A 42 2.59 12.61 8.33
C ARG A 42 3.19 13.15 7.04
N ARG A 43 4.51 13.35 6.98
CA ARG A 43 5.19 13.81 5.76
C ARG A 43 5.15 12.76 4.65
N ARG A 44 5.39 11.48 4.97
CA ARG A 44 5.29 10.37 4.01
C ARG A 44 3.85 10.17 3.52
N ALA A 45 2.87 10.19 4.41
CA ALA A 45 1.46 10.05 4.05
C ALA A 45 0.96 11.20 3.15
N GLN A 46 1.46 12.43 3.34
CA GLN A 46 1.12 13.53 2.44
C GLN A 46 1.80 13.42 1.06
N ARG A 47 3.03 12.91 1.00
CA ARG A 47 3.72 12.65 -0.28
C ARG A 47 3.02 11.54 -1.06
N MET A 48 2.70 10.42 -0.39
CA MET A 48 1.97 9.31 -1.01
C MET A 48 0.58 9.73 -1.51
N LYS A 49 -0.16 10.55 -0.75
CA LYS A 49 -1.46 11.08 -1.21
C LYS A 49 -1.34 12.04 -2.40
N ALA A 50 -0.29 12.87 -2.43
CA ALA A 50 -0.07 13.78 -3.55
C ALA A 50 0.33 13.02 -4.82
N GLU A 51 1.22 12.02 -4.70
CA GLU A 51 1.64 11.16 -5.80
C GLU A 51 0.47 10.31 -6.33
N GLN A 52 -0.39 9.78 -5.45
CA GLN A 52 -1.61 9.07 -5.85
C GLN A 52 -2.61 9.99 -6.58
N ALA A 53 -2.78 11.23 -6.11
CA ALA A 53 -3.67 12.20 -6.76
C ALA A 53 -3.14 12.71 -8.11
N GLU A 54 -1.83 12.73 -8.32
CA GLU A 54 -1.23 13.08 -9.62
C GLU A 54 -1.31 11.91 -10.61
N LYS A 55 -1.09 10.67 -10.16
CA LYS A 55 -1.29 9.47 -11.00
C LYS A 55 -2.75 9.30 -11.44
N ALA A 56 -3.72 9.62 -10.56
CA ALA A 56 -5.14 9.60 -10.89
C ALA A 56 -5.53 10.66 -11.95
N LYS A 57 -4.85 11.81 -12.00
CA LYS A 57 -5.12 12.89 -12.96
C LYS A 57 -4.64 12.60 -14.39
N GLN A 58 -3.78 11.60 -14.58
CA GLN A 58 -3.23 11.24 -15.89
C GLN A 58 -4.07 10.20 -16.64
N LEU A 59 -5.08 9.60 -15.99
CA LEU A 59 -6.00 8.62 -16.59
C LEU A 59 -7.14 9.32 -17.34
N LEU A 60 -6.78 10.13 -18.34
CA LEU A 60 -7.75 10.77 -19.22
C LEU A 60 -8.23 9.76 -20.29
N PRO A 61 -9.54 9.72 -20.61
CA PRO A 61 -10.05 8.98 -21.76
C PRO A 61 -9.29 9.38 -23.04
N GLY A 62 -8.88 8.40 -23.83
CA GLY A 62 -7.99 8.55 -25.00
C GLY A 62 -6.53 8.18 -24.74
N ALA A 63 -6.16 7.87 -23.50
CA ALA A 63 -4.84 7.38 -23.13
C ALA A 63 -4.60 5.94 -23.60
N LYS A 64 -3.41 5.68 -24.16
CA LYS A 64 -2.96 4.32 -24.48
C LYS A 64 -2.50 3.64 -23.20
N VAL A 65 -2.97 2.42 -22.94
CA VAL A 65 -2.68 1.67 -21.72
C VAL A 65 -2.19 0.27 -22.00
N LEU A 66 -1.34 -0.24 -21.11
CA LEU A 66 -0.95 -1.65 -21.07
C LEU A 66 -1.80 -2.34 -20.00
N LEU A 67 -2.46 -3.43 -20.39
CA LEU A 67 -3.23 -4.27 -19.49
C LEU A 67 -2.36 -5.39 -18.90
N GLN A 68 -2.80 -5.96 -17.77
CA GLN A 68 -2.05 -6.99 -17.04
C GLN A 68 -1.75 -8.27 -17.85
N GLY A 69 -2.44 -8.47 -18.99
CA GLY A 69 -2.22 -9.58 -19.92
C GLY A 69 -1.27 -9.27 -21.09
N GLY A 70 -0.56 -8.13 -21.07
CA GLY A 70 0.34 -7.72 -22.16
C GLY A 70 -0.38 -7.08 -23.37
N PHE A 71 -1.69 -6.81 -23.25
CA PHE A 71 -2.48 -6.17 -24.30
C PHE A 71 -2.37 -4.66 -24.21
N TYR A 72 -2.15 -4.00 -25.35
CA TYR A 72 -2.23 -2.56 -25.47
C TYR A 72 -3.62 -2.16 -25.95
N GLY A 73 -4.20 -1.15 -25.33
CA GLY A 73 -5.48 -0.60 -25.74
C GLY A 73 -5.58 0.90 -25.46
N THR A 74 -6.71 1.50 -25.80
CA THR A 74 -7.00 2.91 -25.52
C THR A 74 -8.19 3.00 -24.58
N ILE A 75 -8.09 3.79 -23.51
CA ILE A 75 -9.22 3.99 -22.60
C ILE A 75 -10.32 4.78 -23.33
N VAL A 76 -11.52 4.20 -23.44
CA VAL A 76 -12.71 4.88 -23.97
C VAL A 76 -13.51 5.51 -22.82
N ALA A 77 -13.64 4.79 -21.71
CA ALA A 77 -14.32 5.28 -20.51
C ALA A 77 -13.60 4.76 -19.26
N TYR A 78 -13.32 5.68 -18.33
CA TYR A 78 -12.69 5.38 -17.05
C TYR A 78 -13.26 6.30 -15.97
N ASP A 79 -13.62 5.72 -14.82
CA ASP A 79 -14.07 6.44 -13.64
C ASP A 79 -12.89 6.50 -12.65
N GLY A 80 -12.18 7.63 -12.63
CA GLY A 80 -10.99 7.81 -11.79
C GLY A 80 -11.27 8.11 -10.32
N GLU A 81 -12.53 8.30 -9.94
CA GLU A 81 -12.95 8.51 -8.56
C GLU A 81 -13.41 7.20 -7.89
N ASP A 82 -13.80 6.21 -8.69
CA ASP A 82 -14.32 4.92 -8.21
C ASP A 82 -13.65 3.74 -8.91
N LEU A 83 -12.49 3.32 -8.37
CA LEU A 83 -11.74 2.16 -8.84
C LEU A 83 -12.47 0.82 -8.59
N SER A 84 -13.70 0.78 -8.05
CA SER A 84 -14.49 -0.46 -8.00
C SER A 84 -15.25 -0.75 -9.30
N LYS A 85 -15.33 0.23 -10.20
CA LYS A 85 -16.05 0.12 -11.47
C LYS A 85 -15.18 -0.41 -12.59
N SER A 86 -15.84 -0.98 -13.58
CA SER A 86 -15.21 -1.40 -14.82
C SER A 86 -14.79 -0.20 -15.68
N ALA A 87 -13.68 -0.37 -16.40
CA ALA A 87 -13.18 0.53 -17.41
C ALA A 87 -13.45 -0.06 -18.80
N ILE A 88 -13.73 0.79 -19.78
CA ILE A 88 -13.89 0.37 -21.18
C ILE A 88 -12.61 0.69 -21.93
N VAL A 89 -12.01 -0.33 -22.52
CA VAL A 89 -10.76 -0.23 -23.28
C VAL A 89 -10.96 -0.76 -24.69
N GLU A 90 -10.55 0.03 -25.68
CA GLU A 90 -10.51 -0.36 -27.09
C GLU A 90 -9.18 -1.06 -27.41
N LEU A 91 -9.22 -2.35 -27.74
CA LEU A 91 -8.02 -3.15 -28.04
C LEU A 91 -7.62 -3.10 -29.52
N ALA A 92 -8.61 -2.93 -30.39
CA ALA A 92 -8.46 -2.87 -31.85
C ALA A 92 -9.59 -1.97 -32.41
N PRO A 93 -9.47 -1.45 -33.64
CA PRO A 93 -10.45 -0.53 -34.21
C PRO A 93 -11.89 -1.06 -34.10
N GLY A 94 -12.70 -0.43 -33.25
CA GLY A 94 -14.10 -0.79 -33.02
C GLY A 94 -14.34 -2.03 -32.14
N VAL A 95 -13.32 -2.51 -31.42
CA VAL A 95 -13.43 -3.61 -30.44
C VAL A 95 -13.25 -3.06 -29.04
N GLU A 96 -14.39 -2.82 -28.38
CA GLU A 96 -14.46 -2.34 -27.00
C GLU A 96 -14.61 -3.52 -26.04
N VAL A 97 -13.78 -3.55 -24.99
CA VAL A 97 -13.78 -4.59 -23.97
C VAL A 97 -13.90 -3.94 -22.59
N GLU A 98 -14.78 -4.50 -21.78
CA GLU A 98 -14.94 -4.13 -20.38
C GLU A 98 -13.90 -4.87 -19.56
N VAL A 99 -13.04 -4.10 -18.87
CA VAL A 99 -11.97 -4.62 -18.03
C VAL A 99 -12.08 -4.03 -16.63
N HIS A 100 -11.62 -4.76 -15.63
CA HIS A 100 -11.56 -4.22 -14.28
C HIS A 100 -10.60 -3.03 -14.26
N SER A 101 -10.91 -1.98 -13.50
CA SER A 101 -10.05 -0.80 -13.29
C SER A 101 -8.62 -1.18 -12.85
N GLN A 102 -8.46 -2.24 -12.05
CA GLN A 102 -7.14 -2.75 -11.62
C GLN A 102 -6.35 -3.43 -12.73
N ALA A 103 -7.00 -3.83 -13.84
CA ALA A 103 -6.31 -4.45 -14.98
C ALA A 103 -5.55 -3.41 -15.82
N VAL A 104 -5.78 -2.11 -15.60
CA VAL A 104 -5.10 -1.00 -16.27
C VAL A 104 -3.80 -0.71 -15.51
N LEU A 105 -2.66 -1.21 -16.00
CA LEU A 105 -1.38 -1.09 -15.28
C LEU A 105 -0.85 0.34 -15.34
N ARG A 106 -0.78 0.93 -16.54
CA ARG A 106 -0.24 2.29 -16.74
C ARG A 106 -0.77 2.95 -18.01
N VAL A 107 -0.80 4.28 -17.99
CA VAL A 107 -0.85 5.13 -19.19
C VAL A 107 0.54 5.14 -19.82
N VAL A 108 0.62 4.68 -21.06
CA VAL A 108 1.83 4.76 -21.87
C VAL A 108 1.90 6.17 -22.42
N ASP A 109 2.73 7.02 -21.79
CA ASP A 109 3.14 8.26 -22.41
C ASP A 109 3.98 7.92 -23.66
N PRO A 110 3.60 8.39 -24.86
CA PRO A 110 4.22 7.97 -26.12
C PRO A 110 5.69 8.40 -26.27
N THR A 111 6.26 9.11 -25.29
CA THR A 111 7.64 9.60 -25.30
C THR A 111 8.66 8.69 -24.61
N GLU A 112 8.26 7.69 -23.82
CA GLU A 112 9.20 6.77 -23.17
C GLU A 112 8.88 5.31 -23.51
N GLY A 113 9.48 4.84 -24.60
CA GLY A 113 9.31 3.49 -25.15
C GLY A 113 10.05 2.37 -24.41
N SER A 114 10.26 2.46 -23.09
CA SER A 114 10.85 1.35 -22.31
C SER A 114 10.49 1.48 -20.84
N LEU A 115 9.92 0.41 -20.29
CA LEU A 115 9.84 0.18 -18.84
C LEU A 115 11.26 0.30 -18.25
N THR A 116 11.39 0.92 -17.08
CA THR A 116 12.64 0.89 -16.30
C THR A 116 12.64 -0.34 -15.38
N GLU A 117 13.81 -0.97 -15.20
CA GLU A 117 13.97 -2.21 -14.44
C GLU A 117 13.52 -2.08 -12.97
N ASP A 118 13.69 -0.88 -12.41
CA ASP A 118 13.24 -0.52 -11.06
C ASP A 118 11.71 -0.68 -10.89
N GLU A 119 10.96 -0.50 -11.99
CA GLU A 119 9.50 -0.49 -11.99
C GLU A 119 8.89 -1.89 -12.15
N TYR A 120 9.67 -2.83 -12.71
CA TYR A 120 9.32 -4.24 -12.80
C TYR A 120 9.46 -4.93 -11.43
N ILE A 121 10.51 -4.57 -10.68
CA ILE A 121 10.79 -5.09 -9.33
C ILE A 121 9.67 -4.72 -8.35
N GLU A 122 9.15 -3.49 -8.41
CA GLU A 122 8.05 -3.04 -7.53
C GLU A 122 6.73 -3.80 -7.78
N ALA A 123 6.47 -4.22 -9.02
CA ALA A 123 5.28 -4.99 -9.37
C ALA A 123 5.39 -6.47 -8.95
N GLU A 124 6.59 -7.07 -9.02
CA GLU A 124 6.84 -8.42 -8.50
C GLU A 124 6.76 -8.45 -6.97
N GLU A 125 7.30 -7.44 -6.26
CA GLU A 125 7.21 -7.35 -4.79
C GLU A 125 5.75 -7.31 -4.31
N HIS A 126 4.88 -6.56 -5.00
CA HIS A 126 3.46 -6.48 -4.67
C HIS A 126 2.69 -7.78 -4.98
N HIS A 127 3.15 -8.58 -5.94
CA HIS A 127 2.60 -9.91 -6.21
C HIS A 127 2.97 -10.90 -5.11
N ASP A 128 4.23 -10.90 -4.68
CA ASP A 128 4.73 -11.77 -3.63
C ASP A 128 4.08 -11.46 -2.27
N GLU A 129 3.83 -10.18 -1.96
CA GLU A 129 3.08 -9.76 -0.77
C GLU A 129 1.64 -10.30 -0.80
N TYR A 130 0.95 -10.18 -1.94
CA TYR A 130 -0.40 -10.74 -2.11
C TYR A 130 -0.41 -12.26 -1.94
N VAL A 131 0.54 -12.98 -2.54
CA VAL A 131 0.64 -14.45 -2.40
C VAL A 131 0.90 -14.84 -0.94
N ALA A 132 1.81 -14.14 -0.26
CA ALA A 132 2.11 -14.40 1.14
C ALA A 132 0.90 -14.17 2.05
N ASP A 133 0.12 -13.12 1.81
CA ASP A 133 -1.09 -12.81 2.59
C ASP A 133 -2.21 -13.83 2.35
N VAL A 134 -2.34 -14.37 1.12
CA VAL A 134 -3.25 -15.47 0.80
C VAL A 134 -2.81 -16.76 1.51
N GLU A 135 -1.52 -17.10 1.49
CA GLU A 135 -0.98 -18.29 2.15
C GLU A 135 -1.11 -18.23 3.69
N GLN A 136 -0.95 -17.04 4.26
CA GLN A 136 -1.14 -16.79 5.69
C GLN A 136 -2.62 -16.72 6.09
N GLY A 137 -3.55 -16.77 5.13
CA GLY A 137 -4.98 -16.69 5.36
C GLY A 137 -5.45 -15.33 5.86
N LEU A 138 -4.64 -14.28 5.64
CA LEU A 138 -4.98 -12.89 5.98
C LEU A 138 -5.99 -12.32 4.99
N ILE A 139 -5.90 -12.76 3.73
CA ILE A 139 -6.85 -12.44 2.66
C ILE A 139 -7.26 -13.73 1.93
N THR A 140 -8.43 -13.71 1.31
CA THR A 140 -8.92 -14.81 0.47
C THR A 140 -8.50 -14.55 -0.97
N SER A 141 -8.18 -15.62 -1.70
CA SER A 141 -7.82 -15.49 -3.11
C SER A 141 -9.04 -15.07 -3.92
N VAL A 142 -8.85 -14.17 -4.89
CA VAL A 142 -9.92 -13.71 -5.80
C VAL A 142 -10.62 -14.89 -6.50
N SER A 143 -9.88 -15.95 -6.82
CA SER A 143 -10.40 -17.20 -7.38
C SER A 143 -11.35 -17.94 -6.44
N ASP A 144 -11.06 -17.97 -5.14
CA ASP A 144 -11.90 -18.63 -4.14
C ASP A 144 -13.17 -17.83 -3.85
N ASP A 145 -13.07 -16.50 -3.81
CA ASP A 145 -14.22 -15.60 -3.65
C ASP A 145 -15.19 -15.73 -4.85
N GLU A 146 -14.67 -15.79 -6.07
CA GLU A 146 -15.50 -15.98 -7.27
C GLU A 146 -16.17 -17.36 -7.31
N ALA A 147 -15.45 -18.42 -6.90
CA ALA A 147 -16.00 -19.78 -6.81
C ALA A 147 -17.12 -19.86 -5.76
N ARG A 148 -16.96 -19.20 -4.62
CA ARG A 148 -17.96 -19.12 -3.55
C ARG A 148 -19.18 -18.31 -3.98
N ALA A 149 -18.99 -17.20 -4.68
CA ALA A 149 -20.07 -16.40 -5.25
C ALA A 149 -20.90 -17.21 -6.26
N LYS A 150 -20.24 -17.94 -7.17
CA LYS A 150 -20.92 -18.82 -8.14
C LYS A 150 -21.63 -20.01 -7.48
N ALA A 151 -21.11 -20.54 -6.38
CA ALA A 151 -21.75 -21.62 -5.64
C ALA A 151 -23.03 -21.12 -4.93
N ALA A 152 -22.99 -19.94 -4.31
CA ALA A 152 -24.15 -19.32 -3.67
C ALA A 152 -25.27 -18.98 -4.67
N GLU A 153 -24.90 -18.57 -5.90
CA GLU A 153 -25.87 -18.26 -6.95
C GLU A 153 -26.56 -19.51 -7.54
N ARG A 154 -25.91 -20.68 -7.45
CA ARG A 154 -26.51 -21.97 -7.86
C ARG A 154 -27.55 -22.45 -6.86
N THR A 155 -27.29 -22.30 -5.57
CA THR A 155 -28.22 -22.71 -4.51
C THR A 155 -29.52 -21.89 -4.48
N ASP A 156 -29.48 -20.60 -4.84
CA ASP A 156 -30.69 -19.74 -4.91
C ASP A 156 -31.60 -20.08 -6.10
N LYS A 157 -31.04 -20.59 -7.21
CA LYS A 157 -31.81 -20.99 -8.39
C LYS A 157 -32.53 -22.33 -8.20
N ASP A 158 -31.98 -23.23 -7.39
CA ASP A 158 -32.57 -24.54 -7.12
C ASP A 158 -33.80 -24.44 -6.19
N ASP A 159 -33.83 -23.50 -5.23
CA ASP A 159 -34.99 -23.26 -4.36
C ASP A 159 -36.17 -22.59 -5.08
N LYS A 160 -35.91 -21.78 -6.11
CA LYS A 160 -36.97 -21.12 -6.91
C LYS A 160 -37.69 -22.04 -7.91
N HIS A 161 -37.15 -23.22 -8.20
CA HIS A 161 -37.78 -24.18 -9.12
C HIS A 161 -38.61 -25.26 -8.40
N GLN A 162 -38.64 -25.28 -7.07
CA GLN A 162 -39.47 -26.22 -6.28
C GLN A 162 -40.66 -25.58 -5.57
N ALA A 163 -40.97 -24.30 -5.84
CA ALA A 163 -42.17 -23.60 -5.36
C ALA A 163 -43.23 -23.45 -6.45
#